data_AF-A0A818P5J3-F1
#
_entry.id   AF-A0A818P5J3-F1
#
_cell.length_a   1.000
_cell.length_b   1.000
_cell.length_c   1.000
_cell.angle_alpha   90.00
_cell.angle_beta   90.00
_cell.angle_gamma   90.00
#
_symmetry.space_group_name_H-M   'P 1'
#
loop_
_entity.id
_entity.type
_entity.pdbx_description
1 polymer ?
#
loop_
_entity_poly.entity_id
_entity_poly.type
_entity_poly.pdbx_seq_one_letter_code
_entity_poly.pdbx_strand_id
1 'polypeptide(L)' 'DAYPKRFIECYIAEQNMIQVAIGVASRQRYITFAHTFAAFLLRAADQIRMGAISFTRAKYVGSHA' A
#
# COMPACT_ATOMS: atom_id res chain seq x y z
N ASP A 1 17.64 -3.06 -8.59
CA ASP A 1 18.30 -4.31 -9.01
C ASP A 1 18.63 -5.34 -7.92
N ALA A 2 18.63 -5.03 -6.62
CA ALA A 2 19.00 -6.03 -5.60
C ALA A 2 17.92 -7.10 -5.26
N TYR A 3 16.62 -6.80 -5.43
CA TYR A 3 15.52 -7.72 -5.07
C TYR A 3 14.31 -7.60 -6.02
N PRO A 4 14.42 -8.03 -7.30
CA PRO A 4 13.37 -7.83 -8.29
C PRO A 4 12.03 -8.47 -7.91
N LYS A 5 12.07 -9.58 -7.15
CA LYS A 5 10.85 -10.30 -6.69
C LYS A 5 10.08 -9.60 -5.55
N ARG A 6 10.57 -8.47 -5.02
CA ARG A 6 9.92 -7.72 -3.93
C ARG A 6 9.15 -6.49 -4.42
N PHE A 7 9.14 -6.25 -5.73
CA PHE A 7 8.34 -5.20 -6.35
C PHE A 7 7.04 -5.80 -6.88
N ILE A 8 5.92 -5.14 -6.57
CA ILE A 8 4.59 -5.53 -7.02
C ILE A 8 4.03 -4.34 -7.78
N GLU A 9 3.74 -4.52 -9.06
CA GLU A 9 3.09 -3.52 -9.89
C GLU A 9 1.56 -3.70 -9.82
N CYS A 10 0.84 -2.63 -9.50
CA CYS A 10 -0.61 -2.64 -9.40
C CYS A 10 -1.31 -1.69 -10.40
N TYR A 11 -0.56 -1.01 -11.28
CA TYR A 11 -1.08 -0.04 -12.24
C TYR A 11 -1.98 1.04 -11.58
N ILE A 12 -2.98 1.55 -12.33
CA ILE A 12 -3.95 2.54 -11.87
C ILE A 12 -5.06 1.84 -11.07
N ALA A 13 -4.68 1.16 -9.99
CA ALA A 13 -5.60 0.42 -9.13
C ALA A 13 -5.28 0.65 -7.64
N GLU A 14 -5.31 1.91 -7.21
CA GLU A 14 -4.91 2.34 -5.87
C GLU A 14 -5.67 1.62 -4.75
N GLN A 15 -6.98 1.41 -4.92
CA GLN A 15 -7.79 0.64 -3.97
C GLN A 15 -7.27 -0.78 -3.79
N ASN A 16 -6.99 -1.47 -4.90
CA ASN A 16 -6.44 -2.83 -4.89
C ASN A 16 -4.99 -2.84 -4.36
N MET A 17 -4.16 -1.89 -4.80
CA MET A 17 -2.77 -1.75 -4.35
C MET A 17 -2.68 -1.65 -2.83
N ILE A 18 -3.54 -0.85 -2.21
CA ILE A 18 -3.58 -0.71 -0.74
C ILE A 18 -4.03 -2.03 -0.08
N GLN A 19 -5.02 -2.73 -0.62
CA GLN A 19 -5.43 -4.04 -0.10
C GLN A 19 -4.32 -5.09 -0.20
N VAL A 20 -3.59 -5.12 -1.31
CA VAL A 20 -2.42 -6.00 -1.49
C VAL A 20 -1.34 -5.62 -0.46
N ALA A 21 -1.04 -4.33 -0.30
CA ALA A 21 -0.04 -3.86 0.67
C ALA A 21 -0.41 -4.23 2.12
N ILE A 22 -1.69 -4.13 2.48
CA ILE A 22 -2.23 -4.59 3.76
C ILE A 22 -2.06 -6.11 3.89
N GLY A 23 -2.48 -6.89 2.90
CA GLY A 23 -2.36 -8.36 2.91
C GLY A 23 -0.93 -8.85 3.07
N VAL A 24 0.03 -8.21 2.39
CA VAL A 24 1.46 -8.52 2.52
C VAL A 24 1.98 -8.14 3.91
N ALA A 25 1.49 -7.04 4.50
CA ALA A 25 1.86 -6.61 5.86
C ALA A 25 1.26 -7.50 6.97
N SER A 26 0.11 -8.13 6.74
CA SER A 26 -0.66 -8.87 7.76
C SER A 26 0.11 -10.01 8.44
N ARG A 27 1.08 -10.63 7.75
CA ARG A 27 1.87 -11.74 8.31
C ARG A 27 3.21 -11.31 8.90
N GLN A 28 3.51 -10.02 8.95
CA GLN A 28 4.76 -9.46 9.50
C GLN A 28 6.05 -10.05 8.88
N ARG A 29 5.97 -10.56 7.65
CA ARG A 29 7.13 -11.12 6.92
C ARG A 29 7.86 -10.08 6.08
N TYR A 30 7.17 -8.99 5.73
CA TYR A 30 7.68 -7.91 4.90
C TYR A 30 7.24 -6.57 5.44
N ILE A 31 8.12 -5.57 5.31
CA ILE A 31 7.77 -4.16 5.49
C ILE A 31 7.30 -3.65 4.14
N THR A 32 6.02 -3.31 4.04
CA THR A 32 5.39 -2.93 2.78
C THR A 32 5.36 -1.41 2.62
N PHE A 33 5.67 -0.95 1.41
CA PHE A 33 5.56 0.44 0.99
C PHE A 33 4.68 0.50 -0.25
N ALA A 34 3.54 1.21 -0.15
CA ALA A 34 2.66 1.47 -1.28
C ALA A 34 2.82 2.94 -1.70
N HIS A 35 3.02 3.20 -3.00
CA HIS A 35 3.32 4.53 -3.53
C HIS A 35 2.32 4.93 -4.61
N THR A 36 1.78 6.14 -4.52
CA THR A 36 0.97 6.81 -5.57
C THR A 36 1.03 8.33 -5.37
N PHE A 37 0.40 9.13 -6.23
CA PHE A 37 0.25 10.56 -5.98
C PHE A 37 -0.63 10.80 -4.75
N ALA A 38 -0.30 11.82 -3.96
CA ALA A 38 -1.02 12.14 -2.71
C ALA A 38 -2.52 12.32 -2.95
N ALA A 39 -2.91 13.01 -4.03
CA ALA A 39 -4.30 13.15 -4.44
C ALA A 39 -5.01 11.81 -4.71
N PHE A 40 -4.29 10.80 -5.17
CA PHE A 40 -4.86 9.49 -5.52
C PHE A 40 -4.96 8.54 -4.34
N LEU A 41 -4.28 8.80 -3.21
CA LEU A 41 -4.53 8.06 -1.97
C LEU A 41 -6.00 8.17 -1.52
N LEU A 42 -6.68 9.27 -1.84
CA LEU A 42 -8.09 9.44 -1.54
C LEU A 42 -8.96 8.37 -2.21
N ARG A 43 -8.55 7.83 -3.37
CA ARG A 43 -9.27 6.73 -4.02
C ARG A 43 -9.28 5.46 -3.16
N ALA A 44 -8.31 5.29 -2.27
CA ALA A 44 -8.17 4.13 -1.39
C ALA A 44 -8.42 4.46 0.10
N ALA A 45 -9.13 5.55 0.39
CA ALA A 45 -9.34 6.04 1.75
C ALA A 45 -9.98 4.99 2.67
N ASP A 46 -10.99 4.26 2.20
CA ASP A 46 -11.65 3.22 2.99
C ASP A 46 -10.71 2.06 3.31
N GLN A 47 -9.87 1.66 2.37
CA GLN A 47 -8.89 0.59 2.55
C GLN A 47 -7.82 1.01 3.57
N ILE A 48 -7.33 2.25 3.50
CA ILE A 48 -6.38 2.81 4.47
C ILE A 48 -7.01 2.85 5.87
N ARG A 49 -8.27 3.32 5.97
CA ARG A 49 -9.02 3.35 7.22
C ARG A 49 -9.18 1.95 7.82
N MET A 50 -9.57 0.96 7.01
CA MET A 50 -9.69 -0.44 7.46
C MET A 50 -8.34 -1.04 7.84
N GLY A 51 -7.26 -0.65 7.15
CA GLY A 51 -5.90 -1.02 7.52
C GLY A 51 -5.48 -0.51 8.89
N ALA A 52 -5.85 0.74 9.23
CA ALA A 52 -5.62 1.32 10.55
C ALA A 52 -6.42 0.61 11.65
N ILE A 53 -7.70 0.33 11.43
CA ILE A 53 -8.56 -0.45 12.35
C ILE A 53 -7.98 -1.85 12.59
N SER A 54 -7.40 -2.46 11.56
CA SER A 54 -6.81 -3.80 11.63
C SER A 54 -5.39 -3.81 12.20
N PHE A 55 -4.87 -2.67 12.65
CA PHE A 55 -3.49 -2.51 13.14
C PHE A 55 -2.42 -3.00 12.15
N THR A 56 -2.69 -2.89 10.85
CA THR A 56 -1.76 -3.35 9.81
C THR A 56 -0.59 -2.37 9.68
N ARG A 57 0.64 -2.90 9.64
CA ARG A 57 1.87 -2.10 9.62
C ARG A 57 2.32 -1.73 8.20
N ALA A 58 1.36 -1.38 7.33
CA ALA A 58 1.67 -0.93 5.97
C ALA A 58 2.12 0.55 5.97
N LYS A 59 3.06 0.90 5.09
CA LYS A 59 3.52 2.29 4.89
C LYS A 59 2.96 2.82 3.57
N TYR A 60 2.33 4.00 3.63
CA TYR A 60 1.75 4.67 2.47
C TYR A 60 2.57 5.91 2.13
N VAL A 61 2.95 6.07 0.87
CA VAL A 61 3.78 7.18 0.39
C VAL A 61 3.01 7.91 -0.71
N GLY A 62 2.63 9.16 -0.41
CA GLY A 62 2.03 10.07 -1.38
C GLY A 62 3.09 11.03 -1.93
N SER A 63 3.30 11.04 -3.24
CA SER A 63 4.15 12.05 -3.89
C SER A 63 3.32 13.19 -4.49
N HIS A 64 3.97 14.31 -4.86
CA HIS A 64 3.32 15.45 -5.52
C HIS A 64 2.15 16.03 -4.69
N ALA A 65 2.43 16.36 -3.43
CA ALA A 65 1.48 16.93 -2.48
C ALA A 65 1.47 18.46 -2.52
#